data_AF-A0A0P6XAN4-F1
#
_entry.id   AF-A0A0P6XAN4-F1
#
_cell.length_a   1.000
_cell.length_b   1.000
_cell.length_c   1.000
_cell.angle_alpha   90.00
_cell.angle_beta   90.00
_cell.angle_gamma   90.00
#
_symmetry.space_group_name_H-M   'P 1'
#
loop_
_entity.id
_entity.type
_entity.pdbx_description
1 polymer ?
#
loop_
_entity_poly.entity_id
_entity_poly.type
_entity_poly.pdbx_seq_one_letter_code
_entity_poly.pdbx_strand_id
1 'polypeptide(L)'
;QESGGWTIIQATYSLHSIPPEERPGLLRRLRDLGQRLLIVEFDVPEFAAMYDPTRVRDILGRYQRGLAEYADDGGLVAQGFLMPVLFGYFDQTAARTTYEQPIAAWAEVVRAAGFATVDVRPIYDYWWATAWLVSGSS
;
A
#
# COMPACT_ATOMS: atom_id res chain seq x y z
N GLN A 1 -4.82 -24.03 -29.61
CA GLN A 1 -3.74 -23.52 -28.73
C GLN A 1 -4.43 -22.64 -27.71
N GLU A 2 -4.69 -23.14 -26.50
CA GLU A 2 -5.29 -22.32 -25.44
C GLU A 2 -4.30 -21.20 -25.10
N SER A 3 -4.70 -19.95 -25.28
CA SER A 3 -3.89 -18.78 -24.97
C SER A 3 -3.63 -18.75 -23.46
N GLY A 4 -2.43 -19.16 -23.04
CA GLY A 4 -2.03 -19.35 -21.64
C GLY A 4 -1.83 -18.06 -20.86
N GLY A 5 -2.89 -17.28 -20.68
CA GLY A 5 -2.93 -16.17 -19.73
C GLY A 5 -3.28 -16.64 -18.32
N TRP A 6 -2.90 -15.86 -17.31
CA TRP A 6 -3.25 -16.11 -15.92
C TRP A 6 -4.73 -15.78 -15.67
N THR A 7 -5.47 -16.67 -15.01
CA THR A 7 -6.85 -16.37 -14.62
C THR A 7 -6.90 -15.26 -13.56
N ILE A 8 -5.95 -15.26 -12.61
CA ILE A 8 -5.87 -14.28 -11.52
C ILE A 8 -4.40 -13.95 -11.25
N ILE A 9 -4.09 -12.68 -11.09
CA ILE A 9 -2.83 -12.15 -10.58
C ILE A 9 -3.12 -11.44 -9.26
N GLN A 10 -2.35 -11.73 -8.22
CA GLN A 10 -2.54 -11.14 -6.89
C GLN A 10 -1.24 -10.55 -6.35
N ALA A 11 -1.34 -9.37 -5.74
CA ALA A 11 -0.28 -8.68 -5.04
C ALA A 11 -0.81 -8.14 -3.72
N THR A 12 -0.14 -8.45 -2.61
CA THR A 12 -0.55 -8.03 -1.27
C THR A 12 0.63 -7.37 -0.57
N TYR A 13 0.48 -6.08 -0.25
CA TYR A 13 1.49 -5.24 0.40
C TYR A 13 2.86 -5.33 -0.28
N SER A 14 2.87 -5.32 -1.61
CA SER A 14 4.10 -5.51 -2.39
C SER A 14 4.30 -4.46 -3.47
N LEU A 15 3.24 -3.93 -4.07
CA LEU A 15 3.39 -2.97 -5.17
C LEU A 15 3.76 -1.58 -4.67
N HIS A 16 3.55 -1.29 -3.38
CA HIS A 16 4.09 -0.07 -2.77
C HIS A 16 5.62 0.01 -2.84
N SER A 17 6.34 -1.10 -3.06
CA SER A 17 7.80 -1.08 -3.24
C SER A 17 8.26 -0.60 -4.62
N ILE A 18 7.33 -0.53 -5.58
CA ILE A 18 7.60 -0.08 -6.96
C ILE A 18 7.44 1.45 -7.02
N PRO A 19 8.40 2.19 -7.60
CA PRO A 19 8.28 3.63 -7.81
C PRO A 19 6.99 3.99 -8.59
N PRO A 20 6.27 5.07 -8.21
CA PRO A 20 4.99 5.43 -8.83
C PRO A 20 5.04 5.58 -10.36
N GLU A 21 6.16 6.08 -10.90
CA GLU A 21 6.39 6.26 -12.33
C GLU A 21 6.50 4.93 -13.11
N GLU A 22 6.89 3.84 -12.45
CA GLU A 22 7.04 2.53 -13.06
C GLU A 22 5.73 1.72 -13.05
N ARG A 23 4.83 2.02 -12.10
CA ARG A 23 3.56 1.29 -11.91
C ARG A 23 2.69 1.22 -13.16
N PRO A 24 2.46 2.30 -13.94
CA PRO A 24 1.61 2.23 -15.12
C PRO A 24 2.09 1.21 -16.14
N GLY A 25 3.41 1.12 -16.36
CA GLY A 25 4.01 0.16 -17.29
C GLY A 25 3.84 -1.27 -16.80
N LEU A 26 4.11 -1.51 -15.52
CA LEU A 26 3.90 -2.80 -14.87
C LEU A 26 2.45 -3.26 -14.97
N LEU A 27 1.49 -2.41 -14.57
CA LEU A 27 0.07 -2.79 -14.54
C LEU A 27 -0.50 -3.04 -15.94
N ARG A 28 -0.06 -2.30 -16.97
CA ARG A 28 -0.43 -2.61 -18.36
C ARG A 28 0.03 -4.00 -18.77
N ARG A 29 1.25 -4.37 -18.40
CA ARG A 29 1.77 -5.73 -18.66
C ARG A 29 0.98 -6.79 -17.89
N LEU A 30 0.60 -6.54 -16.64
CA LEU A 30 -0.26 -7.46 -15.89
C LEU A 30 -1.63 -7.63 -16.54
N ARG A 31 -2.20 -6.54 -17.09
CA ARG A 31 -3.45 -6.59 -17.87
C ARG A 31 -3.34 -7.46 -19.11
N ASP A 32 -2.22 -7.38 -19.84
CA ASP A 32 -2.00 -8.23 -21.02
C ASP A 32 -1.80 -9.71 -20.65
N LEU A 33 -1.34 -9.99 -19.43
CA LEU A 33 -1.01 -11.34 -18.96
C LEU A 33 -2.16 -12.04 -18.25
N GLY A 34 -3.17 -11.33 -17.75
CA GLY A 34 -4.19 -11.92 -16.89
C GLY A 34 -5.59 -11.36 -17.03
N GLN A 35 -6.58 -12.17 -16.69
CA GLN A 35 -8.00 -11.80 -16.77
C GLN A 35 -8.47 -10.96 -15.58
N ARG A 36 -7.87 -11.18 -14.39
CA ARG A 36 -8.19 -10.47 -13.15
C ARG A 36 -6.93 -10.10 -12.39
N LEU A 37 -6.91 -8.90 -11.84
CA LEU A 37 -5.85 -8.38 -10.97
C LEU A 37 -6.44 -8.04 -9.60
N LEU A 38 -5.80 -8.51 -8.53
CA LEU A 38 -6.15 -8.24 -7.15
C LEU A 38 -4.97 -7.58 -6.44
N ILE A 39 -5.14 -6.34 -5.98
CA ILE A 39 -4.12 -5.59 -5.25
C ILE A 39 -4.65 -5.33 -3.85
N VAL A 40 -3.90 -5.73 -2.82
CA VAL A 40 -4.17 -5.36 -1.43
C VAL A 40 -3.08 -4.39 -0.97
N GLU A 41 -3.48 -3.17 -0.61
CA GLU A 41 -2.60 -2.12 -0.11
C GLU A 41 -3.30 -1.33 1.00
N PHE A 42 -2.52 -0.57 1.78
CA PHE A 42 -3.06 0.36 2.77
C PHE A 42 -3.53 1.66 2.12
N ASP A 43 -4.62 2.23 2.63
CA ASP A 43 -5.04 3.58 2.27
C ASP A 43 -4.25 4.62 3.07
N VAL A 44 -3.20 5.18 2.45
CA VAL A 44 -2.31 6.15 3.08
C VAL A 44 -2.47 7.50 2.40
N PRO A 45 -2.77 8.58 3.15
CA PRO A 45 -2.92 9.91 2.57
C PRO A 45 -1.64 10.36 1.85
N GLU A 46 -1.83 11.15 0.80
CA GLU A 46 -0.73 11.86 0.17
C GLU A 46 -0.33 13.08 1.04
N PHE A 47 0.97 13.28 1.21
CA PHE A 47 1.52 14.39 1.99
C PHE A 47 2.52 15.17 1.14
N ALA A 48 2.49 16.49 1.26
CA ALA A 48 3.32 17.38 0.44
C ALA A 48 4.83 17.22 0.71
N ALA A 49 5.20 16.89 1.95
CA ALA A 49 6.60 16.75 2.36
C ALA A 49 6.77 15.77 3.52
N MET A 50 8.00 15.27 3.70
CA MET A 50 8.36 14.34 4.78
C MET A 50 8.04 14.90 6.18
N TYR A 51 8.34 16.18 6.41
CA TYR A 51 8.08 16.86 7.69
C TYR A 51 6.83 17.74 7.66
N ASP A 52 5.89 17.46 6.75
CA ASP A 52 4.59 18.11 6.80
C ASP A 52 3.96 17.86 8.19
N PRO A 53 3.53 18.90 8.93
CA PRO A 53 2.98 18.72 10.28
C PRO A 53 1.78 17.78 10.33
N THR A 54 0.99 17.70 9.25
CA THR A 54 -0.15 16.79 9.12
C THR A 54 0.33 15.35 8.98
N ARG A 55 1.38 15.10 8.19
CA ARG A 55 2.03 13.79 8.08
C ARG A 55 2.59 13.32 9.42
N VAL A 56 3.32 14.21 10.11
CA VAL A 56 3.91 13.91 11.42
C VAL A 56 2.80 13.51 12.41
N ARG A 57 1.72 14.30 12.50
CA ARG A 57 0.59 13.99 13.39
C ARG A 57 -0.09 12.68 13.04
N ASP A 58 -0.29 12.39 11.75
CA ASP A 58 -0.91 11.14 11.30
C ASP A 58 -0.08 9.92 11.71
N ILE A 59 1.24 9.95 11.43
CA ILE A 59 2.16 8.86 11.78
C ILE A 59 2.23 8.65 13.30
N LEU A 60 2.33 9.74 14.08
CA LEU A 60 2.33 9.64 15.54
C LEU A 60 1.01 9.07 16.07
N GLY A 61 -0.12 9.46 15.48
CA GLY A 61 -1.43 8.90 15.84
C GLY A 61 -1.55 7.41 15.55
N ARG A 62 -1.04 6.95 14.39
CA ARG A 62 -0.93 5.52 14.05
C ARG A 62 -0.06 4.78 15.06
N TYR A 63 1.12 5.32 15.36
CA TYR A 63 2.05 4.73 16.32
C TYR A 63 1.44 4.60 17.72
N GLN A 64 0.71 5.61 18.19
CA GLN A 64 -0.01 5.56 19.47
C GLN A 64 -1.08 4.47 19.50
N ARG A 65 -1.83 4.28 18.40
CA ARG A 65 -2.79 3.16 18.28
C ARG A 65 -2.08 1.82 18.31
N GLY A 66 -0.97 1.67 17.58
CA GLY A 66 -0.16 0.46 17.60
C GLY A 66 0.35 0.13 19.00
N LEU A 67 0.87 1.10 19.75
CA LEU A 67 1.29 0.89 21.14
C LEU A 67 0.15 0.42 22.05
N ALA A 68 -1.06 0.96 21.87
CA ALA A 68 -2.22 0.57 22.66
C ALA A 68 -2.66 -0.88 22.39
N GLU A 69 -2.37 -1.43 21.21
CA GLU A 69 -2.68 -2.82 20.86
C GLU A 69 -1.75 -3.83 21.56
N TYR A 70 -0.55 -3.40 21.96
CA TYR A 70 0.46 -4.26 22.60
C TYR A 70 0.67 -3.95 24.09
N ALA A 71 -0.39 -3.60 24.84
CA ALA A 71 -0.27 -3.14 26.23
C ALA A 71 0.49 -4.11 27.18
N ASP A 72 0.41 -5.44 26.94
CA ASP A 72 0.98 -6.46 27.82
C ASP A 72 2.41 -6.95 27.39
N ASP A 73 2.76 -6.87 26.10
CA ASP A 73 4.07 -7.25 25.52
C ASP A 73 4.85 -6.04 24.96
N GLY A 74 4.38 -4.83 25.29
CA GLY A 74 4.70 -3.59 24.59
C GLY A 74 6.17 -3.20 24.63
N GLY A 75 6.92 -3.59 25.66
CA GLY A 75 8.34 -3.26 25.78
C GLY A 75 9.20 -3.85 24.65
N LEU A 76 8.97 -5.11 24.29
CA LEU A 76 9.77 -5.84 23.30
C LEU A 76 9.30 -5.56 21.87
N VAL A 77 7.98 -5.49 21.65
CA VAL A 77 7.39 -5.14 20.35
C VAL A 77 7.64 -3.67 19.99
N ALA A 78 7.56 -2.75 20.96
CA ALA A 78 7.86 -1.34 20.70
C ALA A 78 9.32 -1.13 20.31
N GLN A 79 10.27 -1.74 21.03
CA GLN A 79 11.69 -1.57 20.75
C GLN A 79 12.14 -2.29 19.47
N GLY A 80 11.69 -3.53 19.26
CA GLY A 80 12.14 -4.36 18.14
C GLY A 80 11.46 -4.07 16.80
N PHE A 81 10.27 -3.47 16.81
CA PHE A 81 9.46 -3.30 15.60
C PHE A 81 8.89 -1.88 15.43
N LEU A 82 8.14 -1.38 16.41
CA LEU A 82 7.43 -0.10 16.22
C LEU A 82 8.39 1.10 16.14
N MET A 83 9.42 1.15 16.98
CA MET A 83 10.43 2.21 16.95
C MET A 83 11.19 2.25 15.61
N PRO A 84 11.74 1.13 15.10
CA PRO A 84 12.32 1.08 13.76
C PRO A 84 11.38 1.57 12.65
N VAL A 85 10.11 1.16 12.68
CA VAL A 85 9.10 1.63 11.71
C VAL A 85 8.94 3.14 11.81
N LEU A 86 8.75 3.68 13.01
CA LEU A 86 8.58 5.12 13.24
C LEU A 86 9.79 5.92 12.72
N PHE A 87 11.02 5.49 13.04
CA PHE A 87 12.23 6.17 12.59
C PHE A 87 12.41 6.10 11.08
N GLY A 88 12.06 4.98 10.45
CA GLY A 88 12.12 4.82 8.99
C GLY A 88 11.26 5.85 8.23
N TYR A 89 10.15 6.33 8.81
CA TYR A 89 9.33 7.37 8.18
C TYR A 89 9.95 8.79 8.19
N PHE A 90 10.96 9.01 9.03
CA PHE A 90 11.63 10.30 9.24
C PHE A 90 13.13 10.28 8.91
N ASP A 91 13.67 9.13 8.51
CA ASP A 91 15.06 9.01 8.08
C ASP A 91 15.21 9.45 6.60
N GLN A 92 15.93 10.54 6.37
CA GLN A 92 16.24 11.04 5.03
C GLN A 92 17.39 10.31 4.34
N THR A 93 18.20 9.59 5.11
CA THR A 93 19.39 8.88 4.64
C THR A 93 19.09 7.44 4.25
N ALA A 94 18.00 6.87 4.76
CA ALA A 94 17.48 5.59 4.32
C ALA A 94 16.98 5.70 2.88
N ALA A 95 17.40 4.76 2.02
CA ALA A 95 16.81 4.61 0.70
C ALA A 95 15.30 4.41 0.85
N ARG A 96 14.49 5.15 0.07
CA ARG A 96 13.03 5.03 0.15
C ARG A 96 12.62 3.62 -0.30
N THR A 97 12.20 2.80 0.66
CA THR A 97 11.81 1.41 0.43
C THR A 97 10.34 1.26 0.05
N THR A 98 9.52 2.27 0.36
CA THR A 98 8.08 2.26 0.11
C THR A 98 7.57 3.58 -0.47
N TYR A 99 6.64 3.46 -1.40
CA TYR A 99 5.94 4.52 -2.09
C TYR A 99 4.43 4.32 -1.88
N GLU A 100 4.00 4.48 -0.64
CA GLU A 100 2.58 4.42 -0.28
C GLU A 100 1.80 5.54 -0.99
N GLN A 101 0.52 5.31 -1.26
CA GLN A 101 -0.38 6.28 -1.89
C GLN A 101 -1.84 6.01 -1.48
N PRO A 102 -2.75 6.98 -1.68
CA PRO A 102 -4.17 6.76 -1.41
C PRO A 102 -4.75 5.62 -2.23
N ILE A 103 -5.73 4.90 -1.68
CA ILE A 103 -6.36 3.78 -2.39
C ILE A 103 -7.08 4.24 -3.66
N ALA A 104 -7.62 5.46 -3.65
CA ALA A 104 -8.18 6.08 -4.85
C ALA A 104 -7.13 6.22 -5.96
N ALA A 105 -5.89 6.60 -5.63
CA ALA A 105 -4.82 6.68 -6.61
C ALA A 105 -4.45 5.29 -7.16
N TRP A 106 -4.50 4.23 -6.34
CA TRP A 106 -4.30 2.86 -6.84
C TRP A 106 -5.37 2.47 -7.86
N ALA A 107 -6.63 2.75 -7.55
CA ALA A 107 -7.75 2.48 -8.46
C ALA A 107 -7.60 3.23 -9.79
N GLU A 108 -7.15 4.48 -9.78
CA GLU A 108 -6.91 5.24 -11.00
C GLU A 108 -5.79 4.64 -11.86
N VAL A 109 -4.67 4.22 -11.28
CA VAL A 109 -3.58 3.59 -12.06
C VAL A 109 -4.03 2.23 -12.63
N VAL A 110 -4.82 1.45 -11.89
CA VAL A 110 -5.42 0.20 -12.41
C VAL A 110 -6.37 0.50 -13.57
N ARG A 111 -7.25 1.50 -13.45
CA ARG A 111 -8.15 1.90 -14.54
C ARG A 111 -7.38 2.36 -15.77
N ALA A 112 -6.38 3.22 -15.57
CA ALA A 112 -5.51 3.71 -16.64
C ALA A 112 -4.67 2.61 -17.32
N ALA A 113 -4.45 1.47 -16.66
CA ALA A 113 -3.79 0.30 -17.25
C ALA A 113 -4.70 -0.49 -18.23
N GLY A 114 -5.99 -0.15 -18.30
CA GLY A 114 -6.95 -0.72 -19.26
C GLY A 114 -7.75 -1.90 -18.72
N PHE A 115 -7.90 -2.05 -17.40
CA PHE A 115 -8.90 -2.94 -16.84
C PHE A 115 -10.30 -2.35 -17.04
N ALA A 116 -11.24 -3.14 -17.57
CA ALA A 116 -12.56 -2.66 -17.97
C ALA A 116 -13.44 -2.30 -16.76
N THR A 117 -13.30 -3.06 -15.68
CA THR A 117 -13.98 -2.82 -14.41
C THR A 117 -12.96 -2.71 -13.29
N VAL A 118 -13.17 -1.74 -12.40
CA VAL A 118 -12.34 -1.54 -11.20
C VAL A 118 -13.26 -1.42 -9.99
N ASP A 119 -13.11 -2.32 -9.03
CA ASP A 119 -13.84 -2.33 -7.75
C ASP A 119 -12.87 -2.13 -6.59
N VAL A 120 -13.31 -1.39 -5.57
CA VAL A 120 -12.50 -1.01 -4.42
C VAL A 120 -13.31 -1.26 -3.15
N ARG A 121 -12.80 -2.09 -2.24
CA ARG A 121 -13.49 -2.41 -0.98
C ARG A 121 -12.53 -2.56 0.20
N PRO A 122 -12.93 -2.13 1.41
CA PRO A 122 -12.12 -2.36 2.60
C PRO A 122 -12.10 -3.86 2.94
N ILE A 123 -10.97 -4.33 3.45
CA ILE A 123 -10.80 -5.72 3.91
C ILE A 123 -10.68 -5.77 5.43
N TYR A 124 -9.82 -4.94 6.01
CA TYR A 124 -9.53 -4.97 7.44
C TYR A 124 -8.97 -3.63 7.91
N ASP A 125 -9.32 -3.21 9.12
CA ASP A 125 -8.84 -1.97 9.72
C ASP A 125 -7.67 -2.25 10.67
N TYR A 126 -6.45 -2.19 10.15
CA TYR A 126 -5.24 -2.35 10.97
C TYR A 126 -4.97 -1.06 11.75
N TRP A 127 -4.28 -1.18 12.88
CA TRP A 127 -3.85 -0.01 13.67
C TRP A 127 -3.06 1.01 12.84
N TRP A 128 -2.32 0.54 11.83
CA TRP A 128 -1.55 1.35 10.90
C TRP A 128 -2.44 2.12 9.93
N ALA A 129 -3.27 1.40 9.17
CA ALA A 129 -4.22 1.95 8.22
C ALA A 129 -5.21 0.86 7.81
N THR A 130 -6.35 1.28 7.29
CA THR A 130 -7.28 0.36 6.66
C THR A 130 -6.62 -0.26 5.42
N ALA A 131 -6.66 -1.59 5.34
CA ALA A 131 -6.28 -2.35 4.17
C ALA A 131 -7.47 -2.49 3.22
N TRP A 132 -7.22 -2.29 1.93
CA TRP A 132 -8.23 -2.28 0.89
C TRP A 132 -7.85 -3.24 -0.24
N LEU A 133 -8.86 -3.85 -0.85
CA LEU A 133 -8.74 -4.57 -2.10
C LEU A 133 -9.09 -3.64 -3.25
N VAL A 134 -8.17 -3.47 -4.19
CA VAL A 134 -8.45 -2.94 -5.53
C VAL A 134 -8.44 -4.13 -6.48
N SER A 135 -9.56 -4.35 -7.17
CA SER A 135 -9.68 -5.41 -8.16
C SER A 135 -9.93 -4.83 -9.54
N GLY A 136 -9.22 -5.36 -10.54
CA GLY A 136 -9.39 -5.04 -11.95
C GLY A 136 -9.81 -6.30 -12.72
N SER A 137 -10.81 -6.20 -13.59
CA SER A 137 -11.13 -7.29 -14.52
C SER A 137 -11.36 -6.80 -15.96
N SER A 138 -10.93 -7.64 -16.90
CA SER A 138 -11.05 -7.44 -18.36
C SER A 138 -12.38 -7.91 -18.91
#